data_AF-A0A0A2M9Z8-F1
#
_entry.id   AF-A0A0A2M9Z8-F1
#
_cell.length_a   1.000
_cell.length_b   1.000
_cell.length_c   1.000
_cell.angle_alpha   90.00
_cell.angle_beta   90.00
_cell.angle_gamma   90.00
#
_symmetry.space_group_name_H-M   'P 1'
#
loop_
_entity.id
_entity.type
_entity.pdbx_description
1 polymer ?
#
loop_
_entity_poly.entity_id
_entity_poly.type
_entity_poly.pdbx_seq_one_letter_code
_entity_poly.pdbx_strand_id
1 'polypeptide(L)'
;MLRTALYNLIMKHRASNTSLKGAGSLNIKYIYNNIYHIIKLLSLACATMLLFAIAEMPAVYYYFLRLSVTVCIAVIIVIEIKKIHALWLILFVATGLVFNPVIPVHFYKTSLWLPIYIVSATLFAGYAYKIRRIKNTPPNASLNGV
;
A
#
# COMPACT_ATOMS: atom_id res chain seq x y z
N MET A 1 28.81 -3.64 -1.52
CA MET A 1 29.48 -2.97 -2.66
C MET A 1 28.54 -2.63 -3.82
N LEU A 2 27.58 -3.49 -4.20
CA LEU A 2 26.61 -3.18 -5.28
C LEU A 2 25.65 -2.01 -4.95
N ARG A 3 25.24 -1.89 -3.68
CA ARG A 3 24.34 -0.83 -3.18
C ARG A 3 24.95 0.57 -3.29
N THR A 4 26.24 0.71 -3.02
CA THR A 4 26.97 1.99 -3.07
C THR A 4 27.27 2.42 -4.51
N ALA A 5 27.58 1.47 -5.40
CA ALA A 5 27.77 1.76 -6.83
C ALA A 5 26.46 2.23 -7.50
N LEU A 6 25.34 1.58 -7.19
CA LEU A 6 24.01 1.97 -7.69
C LEU A 6 23.57 3.33 -7.12
N TYR A 7 23.88 3.60 -5.84
CA TYR A 7 23.57 4.87 -5.20
C TYR A 7 24.33 6.03 -5.84
N ASN A 8 25.61 5.85 -6.13
CA ASN A 8 26.43 6.86 -6.79
C ASN A 8 25.99 7.12 -8.23
N LEU A 9 25.54 6.10 -8.96
CA LEU A 9 25.06 6.25 -10.34
C LEU A 9 23.71 6.99 -10.39
N ILE A 10 22.80 6.68 -9.47
CA ILE A 10 21.51 7.37 -9.33
C ILE A 10 21.69 8.83 -8.86
N MET A 11 22.63 9.07 -7.95
CA MET A 11 22.93 10.42 -7.46
C MET A 11 23.60 11.29 -8.53
N LYS A 12 24.48 10.71 -9.35
CA LYS A 12 25.10 11.38 -10.50
C LYS A 12 24.06 11.77 -11.56
N HIS A 13 23.05 10.91 -11.80
CA HIS A 13 21.96 11.24 -12.70
C HIS A 13 20.95 12.26 -12.10
N ARG A 14 20.76 12.25 -10.78
CA ARG A 14 19.92 13.23 -10.06
C ARG A 14 20.55 14.62 -10.03
N ALA A 15 21.87 14.71 -10.00
CA ALA A 15 22.61 15.98 -10.00
C ALA A 15 22.60 16.70 -11.37
N SER A 16 22.33 16.01 -12.49
CA SER A 16 22.15 16.66 -13.80
C SER A 16 20.74 17.21 -14.02
N ASN A 17 19.74 16.70 -13.30
CA ASN A 17 18.33 17.11 -13.42
C ASN A 17 17.96 18.32 -12.54
N THR A 18 18.90 18.84 -11.74
CA THR A 18 18.73 20.06 -10.93
C THR A 18 18.65 21.34 -11.76
N SER A 19 18.83 21.28 -13.08
CA SER A 19 18.62 22.39 -14.02
C SER A 19 17.16 22.55 -14.49
N LEU A 20 16.29 21.54 -14.29
CA LEU A 20 14.86 21.57 -14.70
C LEU A 20 13.90 22.07 -13.59
N LYS A 21 14.39 22.89 -12.65
CA LYS A 21 13.78 23.10 -11.32
C LYS A 21 12.43 23.83 -11.27
N GLY A 22 11.95 24.46 -12.34
CA GLY A 22 10.71 25.27 -12.32
C GLY A 22 9.42 24.51 -12.60
N ALA A 23 9.27 23.98 -13.83
CA ALA A 23 8.02 23.37 -14.29
C ALA A 23 7.94 21.85 -14.08
N GLY A 24 9.09 21.15 -14.05
CA GLY A 24 9.14 19.70 -13.85
C GLY A 24 8.94 19.28 -12.40
N SER A 25 9.38 20.10 -11.43
CA SER A 25 9.29 19.79 -10.00
C SER A 25 7.85 19.81 -9.46
N LEU A 26 7.01 20.73 -9.98
CA LEU A 26 5.59 20.82 -9.65
C LEU A 26 4.78 19.65 -10.23
N ASN A 27 5.06 19.26 -11.48
CA ASN A 27 4.43 18.09 -12.11
C ASN A 27 4.73 16.80 -11.35
N ILE A 28 5.98 16.59 -10.92
CA ILE A 28 6.37 15.41 -10.14
C ILE A 28 5.65 15.41 -8.77
N LYS A 29 5.63 16.55 -8.06
CA LYS A 29 4.91 16.66 -6.77
C LYS A 29 3.41 16.40 -6.94
N TYR A 30 2.79 16.89 -8.01
CA TYR A 30 1.39 16.64 -8.34
C TYR A 30 1.12 15.16 -8.59
N ILE A 31 1.94 14.51 -9.42
CA ILE A 31 1.84 13.07 -9.73
C ILE A 31 1.93 12.24 -8.45
N TYR A 32 2.92 12.51 -7.60
CA TYR A 32 3.07 11.80 -6.32
C TYR A 32 1.84 12.01 -5.42
N ASN A 33 1.37 13.24 -5.27
CA ASN A 33 0.21 13.53 -4.42
C ASN A 33 -1.07 12.83 -4.94
N ASN A 34 -1.26 12.76 -6.26
CA ASN A 34 -2.39 12.05 -6.87
C ASN A 34 -2.31 10.54 -6.62
N ILE A 35 -1.12 9.95 -6.80
CA ILE A 35 -0.87 8.53 -6.50
C ILE A 35 -1.22 8.21 -5.04
N TYR A 36 -0.73 8.99 -4.07
CA TYR A 36 -1.06 8.79 -2.65
C TYR A 36 -2.55 8.96 -2.36
N HIS A 37 -3.25 9.86 -3.06
CA HIS A 37 -4.69 10.02 -2.91
C HIS A 37 -5.46 8.79 -3.41
N ILE A 38 -5.09 8.26 -4.57
CA ILE A 38 -5.67 7.05 -5.16
C ILE A 38 -5.48 5.86 -4.22
N ILE A 39 -4.27 5.65 -3.69
CA ILE A 39 -3.99 4.52 -2.79
C ILE A 39 -4.80 4.63 -1.52
N LYS A 40 -4.91 5.84 -0.95
CA LYS A 40 -5.74 6.07 0.24
C LYS A 40 -7.19 5.67 -0.03
N LEU A 41 -7.77 6.11 -1.15
CA LEU A 41 -9.13 5.75 -1.53
C LEU A 41 -9.27 4.24 -1.75
N LEU A 42 -8.31 3.62 -2.42
CA LEU A 42 -8.30 2.18 -2.69
C LEU A 42 -8.24 1.36 -1.39
N SER A 43 -7.40 1.77 -0.43
CA SER A 43 -7.31 1.14 0.89
C SER A 43 -8.62 1.30 1.68
N LEU A 44 -9.24 2.48 1.64
CA LEU A 44 -10.54 2.70 2.28
C LEU A 44 -11.65 1.87 1.64
N ALA A 45 -11.68 1.78 0.31
CA ALA A 45 -12.64 0.95 -0.41
C ALA A 45 -12.47 -0.55 -0.06
N CYS A 46 -11.23 -1.04 0.03
CA CYS A 46 -10.99 -2.42 0.48
C CYS A 46 -11.44 -2.65 1.92
N ALA A 47 -11.18 -1.69 2.82
CA ALA A 47 -11.62 -1.78 4.20
C ALA A 47 -13.16 -1.83 4.31
N THR A 48 -13.89 -1.00 3.55
CA THR A 48 -15.37 -1.04 3.58
C THR A 48 -15.91 -2.33 2.97
N MET A 49 -15.33 -2.81 1.87
CA MET A 49 -15.73 -4.09 1.27
C MET A 49 -15.51 -5.28 2.22
N LEU A 50 -14.41 -5.28 2.99
CA LEU A 50 -14.16 -6.29 4.02
C LEU A 50 -15.19 -6.24 5.16
N LEU A 51 -15.64 -5.05 5.55
CA LEU A 51 -16.71 -4.90 6.54
C LEU A 51 -18.07 -5.35 5.99
N PHE A 52 -18.37 -5.07 4.72
CA PHE A 52 -19.58 -5.60 4.08
C PHE A 52 -19.59 -7.12 3.97
N ALA A 53 -18.42 -7.76 3.89
CA ALA A 53 -18.28 -9.22 3.86
C ALA A 53 -18.78 -9.92 5.13
N ILE A 54 -18.92 -9.17 6.23
CA ILE A 54 -19.44 -9.64 7.54
C ILE A 54 -20.94 -9.94 7.45
N ALA A 55 -21.69 -9.23 6.59
CA ALA A 55 -23.14 -9.34 6.47
C ALA A 55 -23.60 -10.54 5.60
N GLU A 56 -22.82 -11.63 5.58
CA GLU A 56 -23.11 -12.87 4.82
C GLU A 56 -23.60 -12.62 3.38
N MET A 57 -22.68 -12.14 2.54
CA MET A 57 -22.96 -11.78 1.15
C MET A 57 -23.04 -13.00 0.20
N PRO A 58 -23.55 -12.85 -1.03
CA PRO A 58 -23.57 -13.93 -2.01
C PRO A 58 -22.17 -14.46 -2.34
N ALA A 59 -22.05 -15.72 -2.74
CA ALA A 59 -20.76 -16.36 -3.07
C ALA A 59 -19.90 -15.54 -4.07
N VAL A 60 -20.55 -14.95 -5.08
CA VAL A 60 -19.90 -14.09 -6.10
C VAL A 60 -19.20 -12.89 -5.47
N TYR A 61 -19.76 -12.32 -4.40
CA TYR A 61 -19.16 -11.20 -3.68
C TYR A 61 -17.79 -11.59 -3.11
N TYR A 62 -17.64 -12.79 -2.56
CA TYR A 62 -16.37 -13.23 -1.97
C TYR A 62 -15.28 -13.48 -3.02
N TYR A 63 -15.63 -13.91 -4.23
CA TYR A 63 -14.69 -13.99 -5.35
C TYR A 63 -14.21 -12.60 -5.77
N PHE A 64 -15.15 -11.65 -5.92
CA PHE A 64 -14.83 -10.26 -6.24
C PHE A 64 -13.97 -9.62 -5.16
N LEU A 65 -14.33 -9.80 -3.89
CA LEU A 65 -13.60 -9.30 -2.72
C LEU A 65 -12.14 -9.77 -2.72
N ARG A 66 -11.89 -11.06 -2.95
CA ARG A 66 -10.53 -11.63 -3.00
C ARG A 66 -9.69 -10.99 -4.11
N LEU A 67 -10.27 -10.81 -5.29
CA LEU A 67 -9.58 -10.16 -6.42
C LEU A 67 -9.26 -8.70 -6.09
N SER A 68 -10.24 -7.92 -5.61
CA SER A 68 -10.07 -6.51 -5.27
C SER A 68 -9.02 -6.31 -4.18
N VAL A 69 -9.08 -7.10 -3.10
CA VAL A 69 -8.11 -7.05 -1.99
C VAL A 69 -6.71 -7.43 -2.48
N THR A 70 -6.58 -8.49 -3.27
CA THR A 70 -5.28 -8.94 -3.80
C THR A 70 -4.64 -7.89 -4.70
N VAL A 71 -5.41 -7.27 -5.60
CA VAL A 71 -4.92 -6.18 -6.47
C VAL A 71 -4.47 -4.99 -5.63
N CYS A 72 -5.24 -4.59 -4.62
CA CYS A 72 -4.86 -3.50 -3.73
C CYS A 72 -3.55 -3.79 -2.99
N ILE A 73 -3.40 -5.01 -2.47
CA ILE A 73 -2.18 -5.47 -1.79
C ILE A 73 -0.97 -5.38 -2.72
N ALA A 74 -1.10 -5.86 -3.96
CA ALA A 74 -0.01 -5.80 -4.94
C ALA A 74 0.47 -4.36 -5.16
N VAL A 75 -0.45 -3.41 -5.32
CA VAL A 75 -0.13 -1.98 -5.46
C VAL A 75 0.59 -1.44 -4.22
N ILE A 76 0.12 -1.79 -3.01
CA ILE A 76 0.73 -1.35 -1.75
C ILE A 76 2.16 -1.91 -1.60
N ILE A 77 2.35 -3.19 -1.91
CA ILE A 77 3.65 -3.87 -1.83
C ILE A 77 4.69 -3.17 -2.71
N VAL A 78 4.35 -2.84 -3.96
CA VAL A 78 5.28 -2.16 -4.90
C VAL A 78 5.79 -0.83 -4.34
N ILE A 79 4.98 -0.15 -3.52
CA ILE A 79 5.31 1.16 -2.93
C ILE A 79 6.12 1.00 -1.64
N GLU A 80 5.81 -0.02 -0.86
CA GLU A 80 6.45 -0.26 0.44
C GLU A 80 7.75 -1.07 0.32
N ILE A 81 7.98 -1.83 -0.75
CA ILE A 81 9.16 -2.70 -0.94
C ILE A 81 10.49 -1.93 -0.88
N LYS A 82 10.47 -0.63 -1.19
CA LYS A 82 11.65 0.24 -1.15
C LYS A 82 11.89 0.91 0.20
N LYS A 83 11.01 0.70 1.20
CA LYS A 83 11.09 1.33 2.52
C LYS A 83 11.81 0.43 3.52
N ILE A 84 12.52 1.04 4.45
CA ILE A 84 13.36 0.35 5.44
C ILE A 84 12.50 -0.43 6.47
N HIS A 85 11.29 0.05 6.76
CA HIS A 85 10.40 -0.60 7.73
C HIS A 85 9.51 -1.65 7.06
N ALA A 86 9.95 -2.90 7.12
CA ALA A 86 9.28 -4.04 6.50
C ALA A 86 7.95 -4.46 7.18
N LEU A 87 7.54 -3.85 8.30
CA LEU A 87 6.34 -4.26 9.04
C LEU A 87 5.08 -4.24 8.16
N TRP A 88 4.82 -3.13 7.46
CA TRP A 88 3.66 -3.01 6.57
C TRP A 88 3.73 -3.99 5.40
N LEU A 89 4.94 -4.17 4.84
CA LEU A 89 5.18 -5.11 3.75
C LEU A 89 4.84 -6.54 4.20
N ILE A 90 5.34 -6.97 5.36
CA ILE A 90 5.10 -8.31 5.91
C ILE A 90 3.62 -8.55 6.17
N LEU A 91 2.94 -7.59 6.81
CA LEU A 91 1.50 -7.70 7.10
C LEU A 91 0.69 -7.85 5.80
N PHE A 92 0.97 -7.02 4.79
CA PHE A 92 0.24 -7.10 3.52
C PHE A 92 0.57 -8.33 2.69
N VAL A 93 1.81 -8.84 2.74
CA VAL A 93 2.17 -10.12 2.12
C VAL A 93 1.40 -11.26 2.79
N ALA A 94 1.34 -11.29 4.13
CA ALA A 94 0.56 -12.30 4.87
C ALA A 94 -0.93 -12.24 4.53
N THR A 95 -1.52 -11.03 4.51
CA THR A 95 -2.92 -10.84 4.07
C THR A 95 -3.11 -11.27 2.62
N GLY A 96 -2.15 -10.97 1.74
CA GLY A 96 -2.20 -11.34 0.32
C GLY A 96 -2.25 -12.84 0.11
N LEU A 97 -1.54 -13.62 0.93
CA LEU A 97 -1.62 -15.09 0.92
C LEU A 97 -3.00 -15.59 1.33
N VAL A 98 -3.61 -15.00 2.36
CA VAL A 98 -4.94 -15.39 2.86
C VAL A 98 -6.05 -15.10 1.84
N PHE A 99 -5.99 -13.95 1.17
CA PHE A 99 -7.01 -13.50 0.21
C PHE A 99 -6.70 -13.85 -1.25
N ASN A 100 -5.64 -14.62 -1.50
CA ASN A 100 -5.25 -14.99 -2.86
C ASN A 100 -6.36 -15.79 -3.57
N PRO A 101 -6.89 -15.34 -4.72
CA PRO A 101 -7.91 -16.08 -5.47
C PRO A 101 -7.34 -17.34 -6.15
N VAL A 102 -6.03 -17.41 -6.39
CA VAL A 102 -5.37 -18.54 -7.07
C VAL A 102 -5.21 -19.74 -6.14
N ILE A 103 -4.93 -19.48 -4.86
CA ILE A 103 -4.81 -20.51 -3.82
C ILE A 103 -5.91 -20.24 -2.79
N PRO A 104 -7.14 -20.71 -3.02
CA PRO A 104 -8.23 -20.47 -2.10
C PRO A 104 -7.98 -21.23 -0.80
N VAL A 105 -7.56 -20.51 0.25
CA VAL A 105 -7.59 -21.02 1.61
C VAL A 105 -9.04 -21.24 1.99
N HIS A 106 -9.39 -22.46 2.38
CA HIS A 106 -10.70 -22.83 2.90
C HIS A 106 -10.58 -23.15 4.38
N PHE A 107 -11.15 -22.31 5.23
CA PHE A 107 -11.32 -22.66 6.64
C PHE A 107 -12.56 -23.55 6.80
N TYR A 108 -12.42 -24.66 7.52
CA TYR A 108 -13.52 -25.59 7.81
C TYR A 108 -14.70 -24.94 8.56
N LYS A 109 -14.44 -23.88 9.32
CA LYS A 109 -15.45 -23.10 10.03
C LYS A 109 -15.56 -21.70 9.43
N THR A 110 -16.72 -21.36 8.88
CA THR A 110 -17.00 -20.03 8.30
C THR A 110 -16.77 -18.90 9.31
N SER A 111 -17.01 -19.14 10.60
CA SER A 111 -16.79 -18.18 11.68
C SER A 111 -15.32 -17.72 11.82
N LEU A 112 -14.34 -18.47 11.30
CA LEU A 112 -12.94 -18.06 11.30
C LEU A 112 -12.64 -16.92 10.31
N TRP A 113 -13.52 -16.69 9.32
CA TRP A 113 -13.36 -15.58 8.38
C TRP A 113 -13.70 -14.22 8.99
N LEU A 114 -14.61 -14.18 9.95
CA LEU A 114 -15.01 -12.94 10.63
C LEU A 114 -13.81 -12.17 11.23
N PRO A 115 -12.97 -12.77 12.10
CA PRO A 115 -11.81 -12.06 12.63
C PRO A 115 -10.81 -11.69 11.54
N ILE A 116 -10.67 -12.50 10.48
CA ILE A 116 -9.78 -12.20 9.34
C ILE A 116 -10.26 -10.95 8.60
N TYR A 117 -11.57 -10.82 8.36
CA TYR A 117 -12.15 -9.63 7.72
C TYR A 117 -11.94 -8.38 8.58
N ILE A 118 -12.17 -8.48 9.89
CA ILE A 118 -11.99 -7.35 10.82
C ILE A 118 -10.52 -6.92 10.87
N VAL A 119 -9.59 -7.85 11.11
CA VAL A 119 -8.15 -7.55 11.18
C VAL A 119 -7.65 -6.94 9.87
N SER A 120 -8.08 -7.49 8.73
CA SER A 120 -7.68 -6.97 7.41
C SER A 120 -8.27 -5.58 7.16
N ALA A 121 -9.54 -5.34 7.51
CA ALA A 121 -10.17 -4.03 7.39
C ALA A 121 -9.43 -2.98 8.24
N THR A 122 -9.07 -3.32 9.48
CA THR A 122 -8.26 -2.47 10.34
C THR A 122 -6.87 -2.21 9.75
N LEU A 123 -6.22 -3.23 9.16
CA LEU A 123 -4.92 -3.07 8.51
C LEU A 123 -4.97 -2.05 7.35
N PHE A 124 -5.96 -2.17 6.47
CA PHE A 124 -6.17 -1.23 5.36
C PHE A 124 -6.51 0.18 5.85
N ALA A 125 -7.38 0.31 6.85
CA ALA A 125 -7.72 1.60 7.44
C ALA A 125 -6.51 2.28 8.10
N GLY A 126 -5.70 1.51 8.85
CA GLY A 126 -4.46 1.98 9.46
C GLY A 126 -3.43 2.43 8.41
N TYR A 127 -3.33 1.71 7.30
CA TYR A 127 -2.46 2.09 6.19
C TYR A 127 -2.93 3.38 5.50
N ALA A 128 -4.24 3.55 5.30
CA ALA A 128 -4.81 4.80 4.78
C ALA A 128 -4.50 6.01 5.71
N TYR A 129 -4.53 5.80 7.03
CA TYR A 129 -4.14 6.82 8.00
C TYR A 129 -2.64 7.16 7.94
N LYS A 130 -1.76 6.15 7.79
CA LYS A 130 -0.32 6.34 7.58
C LYS A 130 -0.05 7.22 6.34
N ILE A 131 -0.72 6.94 5.22
CA ILE A 131 -0.56 7.74 3.99
C ILE A 131 -0.96 9.20 4.23
N ARG A 132 -2.04 9.45 4.97
CA ARG A 132 -2.46 10.82 5.33
C ARG A 132 -1.38 11.56 6.12
N ARG A 133 -0.65 10.88 7.03
CA ARG A 133 0.43 11.48 7.81
C ARG A 133 1.63 11.87 6.94
N ILE A 134 2.03 11.02 6.00
CA ILE A 134 3.15 11.30 5.08
C ILE A 134 2.90 12.58 4.28
N LYS A 135 1.65 12.82 3.86
CA LYS A 135 1.27 14.04 3.13
C LYS A 135 1.46 15.33 3.96
N ASN A 136 1.30 15.23 5.29
CA ASN A 136 1.34 16.38 6.19
C ASN A 136 2.71 16.64 6.80
N THR A 137 3.70 15.76 6.59
CA THR A 137 5.06 15.98 7.07
C THR A 137 5.79 16.91 6.09
N PRO A 138 6.31 18.07 6.54
CA PRO A 138 7.02 18.98 5.67
C PRO A 138 8.32 18.30 5.17
N PRO A 139 8.72 18.51 3.91
CA PRO A 139 9.84 17.79 3.27
C PRO A 139 11.16 17.85 4.05
N ASN A 140 11.37 18.91 4.84
CA ASN A 140 12.57 19.17 5.63
C ASN A 140 12.68 18.34 6.93
N ALA A 141 11.58 17.80 7.47
CA ALA A 141 11.63 17.02 8.72
C ALA A 141 12.18 15.60 8.53
N SER A 142 12.19 15.09 7.29
CA SER A 142 12.74 13.76 6.96
C SER A 142 14.27 13.72 6.85
N LEU A 143 14.94 14.88 6.87
CA LEU A 143 16.39 15.01 6.74
C LEU A 143 17.11 15.08 8.09
N ASN A 144 16.40 15.34 9.18
CA ASN A 144 16.99 15.54 10.52
C ASN A 144 16.73 14.37 11.49
N GLY A 145 16.24 13.23 10.97
CA GLY A 145 15.82 12.07 11.77
C GLY A 145 16.62 10.79 11.53
N VAL A 146 17.87 10.91 11.06
CA VAL A 146 18.85 9.82 10.97
C VAL A 146 20.14 10.26 11.64
#